data_AF-A0A926HMW8-F1
#
_entry.id   AF-A0A926HMW8-F1
#
_cell.length_a   1.000
_cell.length_b   1.000
_cell.length_c   1.000
_cell.angle_alpha   90.00
_cell.angle_beta   90.00
_cell.angle_gamma   90.00
#
_symmetry.space_group_name_H-M   'P 1'
#
loop_
_entity.id
_entity.type
_entity.pdbx_description
1 polymer ?
#
loop_
_entity_poly.entity_id
_entity_poly.type
_entity_poly.pdbx_seq_one_letter_code
_entity_poly.pdbx_strand_id
1 'polypeptide(L)'
;MESFVNLFPSARILSSVILEAVYRRKLFDAAQNQKGFTEIIKEMDALGIRGKRGKPIQYPQVYEMLRNEKYTGLYPYSPQEEKKRADRREKPNAIKIENALPVIIGKAQFMEVQRIMTERKQTGKKVGYLCSGLVYCKCGANAHVR
;
A
#
# COMPACT_ATOMS: atom_id res chain seq x y z
N MET A 1 -13.05 -24.54 18.85
CA MET A 1 -12.33 -23.26 18.63
C MET A 1 -10.84 -23.53 18.41
N GLU A 2 -10.46 -24.34 17.41
CA GLU A 2 -9.06 -24.80 17.26
C GLU A 2 -8.57 -24.90 15.80
N SER A 3 -9.22 -24.24 14.85
CA SER A 3 -8.90 -24.41 13.43
C SER A 3 -8.07 -23.27 12.80
N PHE A 4 -7.73 -22.20 13.52
CA PHE A 4 -7.06 -21.03 12.93
C PHE A 4 -5.54 -20.97 13.13
N VAL A 5 -4.98 -21.83 14.00
CA VAL A 5 -3.54 -21.83 14.33
C VAL A 5 -2.69 -22.50 13.23
N ASN A 6 -3.32 -23.29 12.34
CA ASN A 6 -2.61 -24.08 11.32
C ASN A 6 -2.35 -23.35 9.98
N LEU A 7 -2.64 -22.04 9.85
CA LEU A 7 -2.34 -21.29 8.62
C LEU A 7 -1.03 -20.48 8.66
N PHE A 8 -0.22 -20.63 9.71
CA PHE A 8 1.10 -19.97 9.79
C PHE A 8 2.16 -21.01 10.15
N PRO A 9 2.86 -21.60 9.16
CA PRO A 9 3.82 -22.66 9.41
C PRO A 9 5.10 -22.10 10.06
N SER A 10 5.42 -22.58 11.26
CA SER A 10 6.73 -22.48 11.94
C SER A 10 7.12 -21.13 12.60
N ALA A 11 7.68 -21.24 13.80
CA ALA A 11 8.22 -20.18 14.67
C ALA A 11 9.25 -19.24 14.00
N ARG A 12 9.79 -19.59 12.83
CA ARG A 12 10.62 -18.72 11.99
C ARG A 12 9.85 -17.53 11.39
N ILE A 13 8.53 -17.67 11.22
CA ILE A 13 7.65 -16.61 10.71
C ILE A 13 7.37 -15.56 11.79
N LEU A 14 7.36 -15.94 13.08
CA LEU A 14 6.98 -15.01 14.15
C LEU A 14 7.99 -13.86 14.31
N SER A 15 9.30 -14.14 14.25
CA SER A 15 10.34 -13.11 14.36
C SER A 15 10.43 -12.21 13.13
N SER A 16 10.20 -12.76 11.92
CA SER A 16 10.14 -11.95 10.69
C SER A 16 8.90 -11.04 10.68
N VAL A 17 7.76 -11.53 11.18
CA VAL A 17 6.51 -10.76 11.26
C VAL A 17 6.64 -9.57 12.21
N ILE A 18 7.34 -9.73 13.35
CA ILE A 18 7.54 -8.63 14.32
C ILE A 18 8.41 -7.52 13.72
N LEU A 19 9.57 -7.87 13.12
CA LEU A 19 10.47 -6.89 12.53
C LEU A 19 9.79 -6.17 11.36
N GLU A 20 9.11 -6.91 10.48
CA GLU A 20 8.35 -6.31 9.39
C GLU A 20 7.20 -5.41 9.89
N ALA A 21 6.57 -5.73 11.02
CA ALA A 21 5.53 -4.90 11.61
C ALA A 21 6.07 -3.56 12.11
N VAL A 22 7.27 -3.52 12.70
CA VAL A 22 7.93 -2.27 13.13
C VAL A 22 8.19 -1.35 11.93
N TYR A 23 8.73 -1.89 10.83
CA TYR A 23 8.98 -1.11 9.61
C TYR A 23 7.70 -0.65 8.93
N ARG A 24 6.63 -1.45 9.01
CA ARG A 24 5.31 -1.01 8.55
C ARG A 24 4.80 0.18 9.35
N ARG A 25 4.96 0.20 10.67
CA ARG A 25 4.61 1.39 11.48
C ARG A 25 5.44 2.62 11.08
N LYS A 26 6.77 2.47 11.02
CA LYS A 26 7.68 3.55 10.55
C LYS A 26 7.27 4.14 9.20
N LEU A 27 6.87 3.30 8.24
CA LEU A 27 6.42 3.75 6.92
C LEU A 27 5.13 4.56 6.98
N PHE A 28 4.16 4.13 7.79
CA PHE A 28 2.90 4.87 7.96
C PHE A 28 3.11 6.18 8.71
N ASP A 29 3.95 6.19 9.74
CA ASP A 29 4.32 7.41 10.47
C ASP A 29 5.02 8.41 9.53
N ALA A 30 5.94 7.93 8.69
CA ALA A 30 6.59 8.76 7.68
C ALA A 30 5.59 9.32 6.66
N ALA A 31 4.60 8.52 6.25
CA ALA A 31 3.55 8.95 5.34
C ALA A 31 2.67 10.05 5.95
N GLN A 32 2.28 9.91 7.23
CA GLN A 32 1.53 10.93 7.97
C GLN A 32 2.31 12.24 8.10
N ASN A 33 3.61 12.14 8.39
CA ASN A 33 4.50 13.30 8.47
C ASN A 33 4.92 13.87 7.11
N GLN A 34 4.34 13.36 6.02
CA GLN A 34 4.66 13.73 4.64
C GLN A 34 6.14 13.57 4.25
N LYS A 35 6.91 12.74 4.96
CA LYS A 35 8.33 12.48 4.67
C LYS A 35 8.49 11.50 3.52
N GLY A 36 9.65 11.52 2.88
CA GLY A 36 10.04 10.53 1.87
C GLY A 36 10.35 9.17 2.48
N PHE A 37 10.38 8.12 1.65
CA PHE A 37 10.62 6.74 2.10
C PHE A 37 12.05 6.25 1.83
N THR A 38 12.91 7.08 1.21
CA THR A 38 14.25 6.68 0.76
C THR A 38 15.13 6.20 1.91
N GLU A 39 15.15 6.93 3.03
CA GLU A 39 15.96 6.58 4.20
C GLU A 39 15.49 5.27 4.84
N ILE A 40 14.17 5.08 4.93
CA ILE A 40 13.57 3.86 5.49
C ILE A 40 13.88 2.66 4.60
N ILE A 41 13.81 2.82 3.28
CA ILE A 41 14.17 1.75 2.33
C ILE A 41 15.67 1.38 2.48
N LYS A 42 16.56 2.37 2.63
CA LYS A 42 17.99 2.12 2.87
C LYS A 42 18.24 1.42 4.19
N GLU A 43 17.57 1.84 5.27
CA GLU A 43 17.65 1.19 6.58
C GLU A 43 17.19 -0.28 6.49
N MET A 44 16.06 -0.52 5.82
CA MET A 44 15.54 -1.87 5.61
C MET A 44 16.49 -2.75 4.77
N ASP A 45 17.12 -2.18 3.75
CA ASP A 45 18.11 -2.88 2.91
C ASP A 45 19.37 -3.26 3.70
N ALA A 46 19.88 -2.33 4.54
CA ALA A 46 21.04 -2.54 5.41
C ALA A 46 20.79 -3.64 6.45
N LEU A 47 19.56 -3.75 6.96
CA LEU A 47 19.15 -4.79 7.90
C LEU A 47 18.77 -6.12 7.21
N GLY A 48 18.89 -6.20 5.89
CA GLY A 48 18.59 -7.42 5.14
C GLY A 48 17.10 -7.74 5.05
N ILE A 49 16.21 -6.77 5.27
CA ILE A 49 14.76 -6.95 5.14
C ILE A 49 14.41 -6.99 3.66
N ARG A 50 14.03 -8.19 3.19
CA ARG A 50 13.68 -8.46 1.79
C ARG A 50 12.19 -8.74 1.66
N GLY A 51 11.65 -8.51 0.47
CA GLY A 51 10.30 -8.94 0.14
C GLY A 51 10.18 -10.47 0.04
N LYS A 52 8.95 -10.99 -0.08
CA LYS A 52 8.65 -12.44 -0.12
C LYS A 52 9.46 -13.28 -1.12
N ARG A 53 10.00 -12.65 -2.18
CA ARG A 53 10.80 -13.31 -3.23
C ARG A 53 12.31 -13.05 -3.06
N GLY A 54 12.76 -12.63 -1.87
CA GLY A 54 14.16 -12.29 -1.58
C GLY A 54 14.66 -10.98 -2.22
N LYS A 55 13.80 -10.26 -2.94
CA LYS A 55 14.19 -9.01 -3.61
C LYS A 55 14.22 -7.81 -2.65
N PRO A 56 15.11 -6.83 -2.86
CA PRO A 56 15.07 -5.56 -2.13
C PRO A 56 13.71 -4.89 -2.26
N ILE A 57 13.29 -4.21 -1.19
CA ILE A 57 12.03 -3.47 -1.19
C ILE A 57 12.20 -2.19 -2.00
N GLN A 58 11.31 -1.99 -2.97
CA GLN A 58 11.35 -0.83 -3.88
C GLN A 58 10.21 0.14 -3.58
N TYR A 59 10.35 1.38 -4.05
CA TYR A 59 9.33 2.42 -3.88
C TYR A 59 7.90 1.98 -4.25
N PRO A 60 7.64 1.32 -5.40
CA PRO A 60 6.29 0.86 -5.73
C PRO A 60 5.72 -0.10 -4.71
N GLN A 61 6.55 -0.97 -4.11
CA GLN A 61 6.11 -1.90 -3.09
C GLN A 61 5.73 -1.19 -1.80
N VAL A 62 6.40 -0.08 -1.44
CA VAL A 62 6.00 0.76 -0.31
C VAL A 62 4.59 1.33 -0.54
N TYR A 63 4.29 1.82 -1.74
CA TYR A 63 2.93 2.29 -2.08
C TYR A 63 1.87 1.19 -1.98
N GLU A 64 2.18 -0.02 -2.41
CA GLU A 64 1.29 -1.19 -2.27
C GLU A 64 1.10 -1.58 -0.80
N MET A 65 2.15 -1.48 0.03
CA MET A 65 2.06 -1.72 1.47
C MET A 65 1.15 -0.69 2.14
N LEU A 66 1.32 0.61 1.85
CA LEU A 66 0.50 1.66 2.47
C LEU A 66 -1.00 1.53 2.15
N ARG A 67 -1.38 0.91 1.03
CA ARG A 67 -2.78 0.69 0.63
C ARG A 67 -3.39 -0.62 1.15
N ASN A 68 -2.62 -1.44 1.83
CA ASN A 68 -3.06 -2.77 2.23
C ASN A 68 -3.89 -2.72 3.52
N GLU A 69 -5.21 -2.84 3.39
CA GLU A 69 -6.16 -2.82 4.53
C GLU A 69 -5.90 -3.92 5.58
N LYS A 70 -5.14 -4.98 5.22
CA LYS A 70 -4.78 -6.07 6.14
C LYS A 70 -4.08 -5.62 7.41
N TYR A 71 -3.38 -4.48 7.37
CA TYR A 71 -2.68 -3.95 8.54
C TYR A 71 -3.62 -3.37 9.61
N THR A 72 -4.89 -3.15 9.26
CA THR A 72 -5.95 -2.72 10.19
C THR A 72 -6.66 -3.89 10.88
N GLY A 73 -6.26 -5.14 10.60
CA GLY A 73 -6.94 -6.34 11.08
C GLY A 73 -8.09 -6.82 10.18
N LEU A 74 -8.34 -6.12 9.08
CA LEU A 74 -9.38 -6.47 8.10
C LEU A 74 -8.85 -7.50 7.10
N TYR A 75 -9.46 -8.67 7.07
CA TYR A 75 -9.11 -9.70 6.10
C TYR A 75 -10.19 -9.81 5.01
N PRO A 76 -9.91 -9.35 3.76
CA PRO A 76 -10.84 -9.53 2.66
C PRO A 76 -10.75 -10.97 2.13
N TYR A 77 -11.82 -11.73 2.34
CA TYR A 77 -11.98 -13.09 1.81
C TYR A 77 -12.95 -13.09 0.61
N SER A 78 -12.50 -13.61 -0.53
CA SER A 78 -13.36 -13.83 -1.70
C SER A 78 -13.21 -15.29 -2.11
N PRO A 79 -14.28 -16.10 -2.06
CA PRO A 79 -14.23 -17.50 -2.46
C PRO A 79 -14.07 -17.67 -3.98
N GLN A 80 -14.53 -16.69 -4.77
CA GLN A 80 -14.42 -16.67 -6.23
C GLN A 80 -13.46 -15.57 -6.69
N GLU A 81 -12.72 -15.84 -7.77
CA GLU A 81 -11.89 -14.83 -8.42
C GLU A 81 -12.75 -13.96 -9.34
N GLU A 82 -12.57 -12.64 -9.24
CA GLU A 82 -13.29 -11.69 -10.08
C GLU A 82 -12.88 -11.83 -11.55
N LYS A 83 -13.88 -11.83 -12.45
CA LYS A 83 -13.65 -11.98 -13.90
C LYS A 83 -12.82 -10.82 -14.44
N LYS A 84 -13.12 -9.58 -14.00
CA LYS A 84 -12.43 -8.35 -14.41
C LYS A 84 -11.11 -8.18 -13.65
N ARG A 85 -10.04 -7.85 -14.39
CA ARG A 85 -8.69 -7.71 -13.83
C ARG A 85 -8.56 -6.59 -12.78
N ALA A 86 -9.30 -5.49 -12.95
CA ALA A 86 -9.32 -4.38 -11.99
C ALA A 86 -9.89 -4.83 -10.64
N ASP A 87 -11.02 -5.53 -10.69
CA ASP A 87 -11.79 -5.94 -9.52
C ASP A 87 -11.10 -7.05 -8.71
N ARG A 88 -10.12 -7.76 -9.30
CA ARG A 88 -9.29 -8.75 -8.56
C ARG A 88 -8.44 -8.13 -7.45
N ARG A 89 -8.09 -6.84 -7.58
CA ARG A 89 -7.29 -6.11 -6.58
C ARG A 89 -8.17 -5.49 -5.50
N GLU A 90 -9.22 -4.79 -5.90
CA GLU A 90 -10.13 -4.10 -4.99
C GLU A 90 -11.07 -5.08 -4.27
N LYS A 91 -11.37 -6.22 -4.92
CA LYS A 91 -12.27 -7.27 -4.43
C LYS A 91 -13.56 -6.69 -3.83
N PRO A 92 -14.37 -5.96 -4.62
CA PRO A 92 -15.56 -5.28 -4.11
C PRO A 92 -16.57 -6.24 -3.46
N ASN A 93 -16.65 -7.49 -3.94
CA ASN A 93 -17.54 -8.53 -3.41
C ASN A 93 -16.91 -9.38 -2.29
N ALA A 94 -15.73 -9.02 -1.78
CA ALA A 94 -15.11 -9.77 -0.71
C ALA A 94 -15.85 -9.58 0.62
N ILE A 95 -16.02 -10.69 1.33
CA ILE A 95 -16.46 -10.70 2.73
C ILE A 95 -15.31 -10.12 3.56
N LYS A 96 -15.55 -8.97 4.19
CA LYS A 96 -14.58 -8.29 5.06
C LYS A 96 -14.75 -8.79 6.49
N ILE A 97 -13.83 -9.63 6.95
CA ILE A 97 -13.83 -10.13 8.33
C ILE A 97 -12.99 -9.16 9.17
N GLU A 98 -13.60 -8.57 10.19
CA GLU A 98 -12.91 -7.70 11.14
C GLU A 98 -12.15 -8.53 12.20
N ASN A 99 -11.05 -7.99 12.71
CA ASN A 99 -10.23 -8.57 13.80
C ASN A 99 -9.67 -9.99 13.52
N ALA A 100 -9.55 -10.38 12.25
CA ALA A 100 -8.98 -11.69 11.88
C ALA A 100 -7.45 -11.74 11.97
N LEU A 101 -6.78 -10.57 12.02
CA LEU A 101 -5.33 -10.43 12.07
C LEU A 101 -4.91 -9.46 13.19
N PRO A 102 -3.71 -9.63 13.76
CA PRO A 102 -3.17 -8.68 14.73
C PRO A 102 -3.07 -7.29 14.09
N VAL A 103 -3.71 -6.32 14.72
CA VAL A 103 -3.76 -4.94 14.24
C VAL A 103 -2.37 -4.32 14.38
N ILE A 104 -1.76 -3.97 13.26
CA ILE A 104 -0.46 -3.27 13.24
C ILE A 104 -0.69 -1.76 13.33
N ILE A 105 -1.78 -1.28 12.71
CA ILE A 105 -2.08 0.13 12.43
C ILE A 105 -3.57 0.37 12.68
N GLY A 106 -3.91 1.46 13.37
CA GLY A 106 -5.31 1.82 13.62
C GLY A 106 -6.04 2.23 12.34
N LYS A 107 -7.35 1.92 12.25
CA LYS A 107 -8.21 2.32 11.13
C LYS A 107 -8.14 3.84 10.84
N ALA A 108 -8.11 4.67 11.89
CA ALA A 108 -7.99 6.13 11.76
C ALA A 108 -6.67 6.56 11.10
N GLN A 109 -5.54 5.99 11.53
CA GLN A 109 -4.22 6.27 10.94
C GLN A 109 -4.18 5.81 9.47
N PHE A 110 -4.76 4.66 9.16
CA PHE A 110 -4.82 4.15 7.79
C PHE A 110 -5.63 5.08 6.87
N MET A 111 -6.82 5.52 7.30
CA MET A 111 -7.67 6.44 6.54
C MET A 111 -6.99 7.78 6.29
N GLU A 112 -6.29 8.31 7.30
CA GLU A 112 -5.53 9.54 7.17
C GLU A 112 -4.42 9.42 6.10
N VAL A 113 -3.66 8.33 6.14
CA VAL A 113 -2.63 8.06 5.13
C VAL A 113 -3.24 7.90 3.73
N GLN A 114 -4.39 7.24 3.59
CA GLN A 114 -5.07 7.16 2.28
C GLN A 114 -5.48 8.53 1.75
N ARG A 115 -5.93 9.44 2.62
CA ARG A 115 -6.25 10.82 2.25
C ARG A 115 -5.02 11.56 1.73
N ILE A 116 -3.92 11.55 2.49
CA ILE A 116 -2.64 12.16 2.10
C ILE A 116 -2.14 11.58 0.76
N MET A 117 -2.23 10.27 0.57
CA MET A 117 -1.82 9.62 -0.68
C MET A 117 -2.70 9.99 -1.87
N THR A 118 -3.99 10.23 -1.64
CA THR A 118 -4.95 10.64 -2.68
C THR A 118 -4.73 12.10 -3.08
N GLU A 119 -4.47 12.98 -2.12
CA GLU A 119 -4.10 14.38 -2.37
C GLU A 119 -2.82 14.48 -3.21
N ARG A 120 -1.81 13.66 -2.90
CA ARG A 120 -0.55 13.59 -3.66
C ARG A 120 -0.74 13.15 -5.12
N LYS A 121 -1.79 12.41 -5.47
CA LYS A 121 -2.06 12.06 -6.89
C LYS A 121 -2.30 13.29 -7.76
N GLN A 122 -2.71 14.41 -7.17
CA GLN A 122 -2.95 15.67 -7.89
C GLN A 122 -1.70 16.55 -8.02
N THR A 123 -0.59 16.18 -7.38
CA THR A 123 0.66 16.93 -7.41
C THR A 123 1.64 16.33 -8.43
N GLY A 124 1.15 16.01 -9.62
CA GLY A 124 2.04 15.83 -10.76
C GLY A 124 2.93 17.07 -10.87
N LYS A 125 4.24 16.88 -11.10
CA LYS A 125 5.15 17.99 -11.38
C LYS A 125 4.47 18.81 -12.48
N LYS A 126 4.03 20.03 -12.19
CA LYS A 126 3.59 20.98 -13.22
C LYS A 126 4.84 21.23 -14.06
N VAL A 127 5.08 20.35 -15.02
CA VAL A 127 6.01 20.62 -16.11
C VAL A 127 5.51 21.94 -16.66
N GLY A 128 6.37 22.95 -16.55
CA GLY A 128 6.05 24.35 -16.77
C GLY A 128 5.77 24.63 -18.25
N TYR A 129 4.72 24.03 -18.79
CA TYR A 129 4.16 24.45 -20.05
C TYR A 129 3.04 25.41 -19.70
N LEU A 130 3.25 26.69 -20.06
CA LEU A 130 2.33 27.80 -19.88
C LEU A 130 0.88 27.44 -20.25
N CYS A 131 0.70 26.54 -21.22
CA CYS A 131 -0.59 26.19 -21.81
C CYS A 131 -1.12 24.79 -21.43
N SER A 132 -0.54 24.10 -20.43
CA SER A 132 -1.07 22.81 -19.95
C SER A 132 -2.52 22.97 -19.46
N GLY A 133 -3.47 22.34 -20.14
CA GLY A 133 -4.90 22.43 -19.81
C GLY A 133 -5.64 23.68 -20.33
N LEU A 134 -4.98 24.51 -21.14
CA LEU A 134 -5.59 25.66 -21.81
C LEU A 134 -5.92 25.41 -23.29
N VAL A 135 -5.23 24.45 -23.93
CA VAL A 135 -5.40 24.16 -25.35
C VAL A 135 -6.06 22.79 -25.53
N TYR A 136 -7.18 22.80 -26.24
CA TYR A 136 -8.00 21.62 -26.53
C TYR A 136 -8.12 21.44 -28.04
N CYS A 137 -8.06 20.20 -28.50
CA CYS A 137 -8.41 19.87 -29.88
C CYS A 137 -9.94 20.02 -30.06
N LYS A 138 -10.40 20.22 -31.30
CA LYS A 138 -11.83 20.23 -31.64
C LYS A 138 -12.58 18.96 -31.21
N CYS A 139 -11.87 17.85 -31.00
CA CYS A 139 -12.42 16.60 -30.47
C CYS A 139 -12.48 16.52 -28.93
N GLY A 140 -12.10 17.58 -28.20
CA GLY A 140 -12.13 17.64 -26.73
C GLY A 140 -10.93 17.00 -26.03
N ALA A 141 -9.97 16.44 -26.78
CA ALA A 141 -8.74 15.93 -26.20
C ALA A 141 -7.77 17.07 -25.80
N ASN A 142 -7.11 16.91 -24.66
CA ASN A 142 -6.05 17.82 -24.21
C ASN A 142 -4.86 17.77 -25.17
N ALA A 143 -4.37 18.94 -25.57
CA ALA A 143 -3.15 19.03 -26.36
C ALA A 143 -1.95 18.64 -25.49
N HIS A 144 -1.28 17.55 -25.85
CA HIS A 144 0.00 17.15 -25.27
C HIS A 144 1.14 17.72 -26.12
N VAL A 145 2.01 18.53 -25.52
CA VAL A 145 3.29 18.91 -26.14
C VAL A 145 4.27 17.77 -25.88
N ARG A 146 4.90 17.26 -26.94
CA ARG A 146 5.86 16.17 -26.87
C ARG A 146 7.26 16.69 -26.61
#